data_AF-A0A921ZIS8-F1
#
_entry.id   AF-A0A921ZIS8-F1
#
_cell.length_a   1.000
_cell.length_b   1.000
_cell.length_c   1.000
_cell.angle_alpha   90.00
_cell.angle_beta   90.00
_cell.angle_gamma   90.00
#
_symmetry.space_group_name_H-M   'P 1'
#
loop_
_entity.id
_entity.type
_entity.pdbx_description
1 polymer ?
#
loop_
_entity_poly.entity_id
_entity_poly.type
_entity_poly.pdbx_seq_one_letter_code
_entity_poly.pdbx_strand_id
1 'polypeptide(L)'
;MGYVLDSCPTLHRCCLSVPLRPAVLAIGLVGVVWAALYVFGFTGTGVNLLEELGVPHDVAAGMRYVHGVAGVLLCAAHVLLLLGAVTGSDALCELYVWLVVALWALLVAAATVLAVAAVLADQFLFACVSLALVLLTVLISFYFVIVVANYRMTLP
;
A
#
# COMPACT_ATOMS: atom_id res chain seq x y z
N MET A 1 19.81 19.85 -9.57
CA MET A 1 19.33 20.54 -8.35
C MET A 1 19.74 19.72 -7.13
N GLY A 2 21.03 19.61 -6.83
CA GLY A 2 21.57 18.61 -5.89
C GLY A 2 22.58 19.18 -4.92
N TYR A 3 22.11 19.88 -3.88
CA TYR A 3 23.00 20.34 -2.81
C TYR A 3 22.41 20.26 -1.39
N VAL A 4 21.12 19.91 -1.25
CA VAL A 4 20.47 19.80 0.09
C VAL A 4 20.30 18.34 0.53
N LEU A 5 20.29 17.38 -0.40
CA LEU A 5 20.13 15.95 -0.10
C LEU A 5 21.46 15.20 0.11
N ASP A 6 22.59 15.73 -0.36
CA ASP A 6 23.93 15.12 -0.20
C ASP A 6 24.44 15.12 1.25
N SER A 7 23.79 15.87 2.15
CA SER A 7 24.16 15.98 3.56
C SER A 7 23.24 15.18 4.50
N CYS A 8 22.29 14.41 3.97
CA CYS A 8 21.46 13.54 4.80
C CYS A 8 22.25 12.26 5.15
N PRO A 9 22.30 11.85 6.43
CA PRO A 9 22.95 10.61 6.81
C PRO A 9 22.24 9.44 6.13
N THR A 10 22.89 8.85 5.12
CA THR A 10 22.37 7.65 4.46
C THR A 10 22.46 6.48 5.43
N LEU A 11 21.32 6.01 5.92
CA LEU A 11 21.24 4.75 6.63
C LEU A 11 21.60 3.64 5.64
N HIS A 12 22.80 3.05 5.76
CA HIS A 12 23.22 1.88 4.96
C HIS A 12 22.60 0.56 5.45
N ARG A 13 21.84 0.58 6.55
CA ARG A 13 21.16 -0.58 7.14
C ARG A 13 19.77 -0.17 7.62
N CYS A 14 18.77 -1.02 7.36
CA CYS A 14 17.45 -0.91 7.98
C CYS A 14 17.46 -1.47 9.41
N CYS A 15 16.33 -1.34 10.11
CA CYS A 15 16.06 -2.08 11.36
C CYS A 15 16.47 -3.56 11.20
N LEU A 16 17.09 -4.15 12.23
CA LEU A 16 17.60 -5.53 12.24
C LEU A 16 18.84 -5.80 11.34
N SER A 17 19.60 -4.77 10.94
CA SER A 17 20.86 -4.92 10.18
C SER A 17 20.69 -5.45 8.75
N VAL A 18 19.47 -5.43 8.20
CA VAL A 18 19.20 -5.89 6.84
C VAL A 18 19.73 -4.84 5.85
N PRO A 19 20.49 -5.24 4.80
CA PRO A 19 20.91 -4.31 3.76
C PRO A 19 19.69 -3.72 3.03
N LEU A 20 19.77 -2.48 2.53
CA LEU A 20 18.58 -1.82 1.96
C LEU A 20 18.03 -2.52 0.71
N ARG A 21 18.90 -3.07 -0.14
CA ARG A 21 18.48 -3.76 -1.35
C ARG A 21 17.56 -4.98 -1.08
N PRO A 22 17.92 -5.95 -0.21
CA PRO A 22 17.00 -7.03 0.14
C PRO A 22 15.77 -6.54 0.92
N ALA A 23 15.86 -5.44 1.69
CA ALA A 23 14.68 -4.85 2.33
C ALA A 23 13.68 -4.32 1.29
N VAL A 24 14.14 -3.61 0.25
CA VAL A 24 13.29 -3.12 -0.85
C VAL A 24 12.71 -4.27 -1.67
N LEU A 25 13.48 -5.32 -1.94
CA LEU A 25 12.96 -6.51 -2.61
C LEU A 25 11.88 -7.21 -1.77
N ALA A 26 12.08 -7.32 -0.45
CA ALA A 26 11.09 -7.87 0.45
C ALA A 26 9.79 -7.04 0.45
N ILE A 27 9.90 -5.71 0.49
CA ILE A 27 8.75 -4.79 0.38
C ILE A 27 8.01 -5.01 -0.94
N GLY A 28 8.74 -5.08 -2.06
CA GLY A 28 8.15 -5.35 -3.37
C GLY A 28 7.38 -6.67 -3.41
N LEU A 29 7.96 -7.75 -2.90
CA LEU A 29 7.31 -9.06 -2.87
C LEU A 29 6.09 -9.09 -1.95
N VAL A 30 6.21 -8.56 -0.73
CA VAL A 30 5.10 -8.47 0.23
C VAL A 30 3.97 -7.64 -0.35
N GLY A 31 4.28 -6.53 -1.02
CA GLY A 31 3.29 -5.68 -1.65
C GLY A 31 2.60 -6.30 -2.86
N VAL A 32 3.29 -7.15 -3.64
CA VAL A 32 2.65 -7.95 -4.69
C VAL A 32 1.67 -8.97 -4.10
N VAL A 33 2.06 -9.66 -3.03
CA VAL A 33 1.14 -10.59 -2.31
C VAL A 33 -0.05 -9.82 -1.75
N TRP A 34 0.19 -8.64 -1.16
CA TRP A 34 -0.87 -7.78 -0.65
C TRP A 34 -1.82 -7.31 -1.76
N ALA A 35 -1.28 -6.93 -2.92
CA ALA A 35 -2.08 -6.57 -4.09
C ALA A 35 -2.96 -7.72 -4.58
N ALA A 36 -2.47 -8.96 -4.51
CA ALA A 36 -3.26 -10.15 -4.86
C ALA A 36 -4.48 -10.32 -3.94
N LEU A 37 -4.37 -9.97 -2.64
CA LEU A 37 -5.52 -9.96 -1.72
C LEU A 37 -6.57 -8.92 -2.12
N TYR A 38 -6.14 -7.74 -2.59
CA TYR A 38 -7.06 -6.74 -3.14
C TYR A 38 -7.76 -7.24 -4.40
N VAL A 39 -7.02 -7.85 -5.32
CA VAL A 39 -7.60 -8.47 -6.53
C VAL A 39 -8.55 -9.61 -6.16
N PHE A 40 -8.26 -10.39 -5.11
CA PHE A 40 -9.18 -11.39 -4.60
C PHE A 40 -10.50 -10.78 -4.13
N GLY A 41 -10.47 -9.61 -3.48
CA GLY A 41 -11.66 -8.83 -3.12
C GLY A 41 -12.51 -8.37 -4.31
N PHE A 42 -11.95 -8.36 -5.53
CA PHE A 42 -12.71 -8.14 -6.76
C PHE A 42 -13.44 -9.42 -7.25
N THR A 43 -13.08 -10.61 -6.78
CA THR A 43 -13.75 -11.85 -7.24
C THR A 43 -15.11 -12.03 -6.58
N GLY A 44 -16.01 -12.79 -7.20
CA GLY A 44 -17.31 -13.13 -6.58
C GLY A 44 -17.13 -13.85 -5.24
N THR A 45 -16.13 -14.73 -5.13
CA THR A 45 -15.78 -15.40 -3.87
C THR A 45 -15.31 -14.42 -2.81
N GLY A 46 -14.50 -13.43 -3.17
CA GLY A 46 -14.04 -12.39 -2.23
C GLY A 46 -15.18 -11.51 -1.74
N VAL A 47 -16.11 -11.14 -2.63
CA VAL A 47 -17.31 -10.38 -2.25
C VAL A 47 -18.20 -11.19 -1.29
N ASN A 48 -18.45 -12.46 -1.59
CA ASN A 48 -19.22 -13.33 -0.69
C ASN A 48 -18.56 -13.45 0.69
N LEU A 49 -17.23 -13.54 0.75
CA LEU A 49 -16.51 -13.57 2.03
C LEU A 49 -16.70 -12.27 2.82
N LEU A 50 -16.70 -11.11 2.16
CA LEU A 50 -16.98 -9.82 2.83
C LEU A 50 -18.40 -9.79 3.39
N GLU A 51 -19.38 -10.33 2.66
CA GLU A 51 -20.76 -10.44 3.12
C GLU A 51 -20.89 -11.37 4.33
N GLU A 52 -20.21 -12.52 4.32
CA GLU A 52 -20.14 -13.44 5.47
C GLU A 52 -19.51 -12.79 6.70
N LEU A 53 -18.56 -11.86 6.49
CA LEU A 53 -17.94 -11.05 7.54
C LEU A 53 -18.83 -9.88 8.01
N GLY A 54 -20.05 -9.75 7.46
CA GLY A 54 -21.05 -8.78 7.88
C GLY A 54 -21.08 -7.48 7.08
N VAL A 55 -20.35 -7.38 5.95
CA VAL A 55 -20.43 -6.22 5.06
C VAL A 55 -21.75 -6.26 4.28
N PRO A 56 -22.53 -5.17 4.25
CA PRO A 56 -23.76 -5.12 3.45
C PRO A 56 -23.51 -5.38 1.96
N HIS A 57 -24.38 -6.15 1.31
CA HIS A 57 -24.23 -6.56 -0.10
C HIS A 57 -24.02 -5.37 -1.06
N ASP A 58 -24.83 -4.31 -0.93
CA ASP A 58 -24.74 -3.12 -1.80
C ASP A 58 -23.37 -2.42 -1.67
N VAL A 59 -22.80 -2.44 -0.47
CA VAL A 59 -21.49 -1.87 -0.17
C VAL A 59 -20.39 -2.79 -0.71
N ALA A 60 -20.49 -4.09 -0.50
CA ALA A 60 -19.52 -5.08 -0.99
C ALA A 60 -19.47 -5.10 -2.54
N ALA A 61 -20.63 -5.00 -3.20
CA ALA A 61 -20.75 -4.94 -4.65
C ALA A 61 -20.08 -3.68 -5.25
N GLY A 62 -20.23 -2.52 -4.60
CA GLY A 62 -19.54 -1.29 -5.00
C GLY A 62 -18.03 -1.35 -4.72
N MET A 63 -17.65 -1.85 -3.54
CA MET A 63 -16.25 -1.94 -3.10
C MET A 63 -15.42 -2.91 -3.94
N ARG A 64 -16.05 -3.92 -4.53
CA ARG A 64 -15.43 -4.84 -5.48
C ARG A 64 -14.58 -4.12 -6.54
N TYR A 65 -15.12 -3.06 -7.15
CA TYR A 65 -14.42 -2.32 -8.22
C TYR A 65 -13.24 -1.52 -7.68
N VAL A 66 -13.38 -0.92 -6.50
CA VAL A 66 -12.29 -0.21 -5.83
C VAL A 66 -11.17 -1.18 -5.49
N HIS A 67 -11.50 -2.35 -4.93
CA HIS A 67 -10.53 -3.40 -4.64
C HIS A 67 -9.81 -3.90 -5.90
N GLY A 68 -10.53 -4.09 -7.00
CA GLY A 68 -9.94 -4.50 -8.28
C GLY A 68 -8.95 -3.48 -8.84
N VAL A 69 -9.39 -2.22 -8.99
CA VAL A 69 -8.54 -1.14 -9.52
C VAL A 69 -7.35 -0.88 -8.59
N ALA A 70 -7.58 -0.80 -7.28
CA ALA A 70 -6.50 -0.59 -6.32
C ALA A 70 -5.52 -1.76 -6.31
N GLY A 71 -6.00 -3.01 -6.39
CA GLY A 71 -5.15 -4.19 -6.45
C GLY A 71 -4.25 -4.21 -7.68
N VAL A 72 -4.78 -3.88 -8.86
CA VAL A 72 -3.97 -3.80 -10.10
C VAL A 72 -2.93 -2.69 -10.00
N LEU A 73 -3.30 -1.51 -9.52
CA LEU A 73 -2.38 -0.38 -9.35
C LEU A 73 -1.31 -0.65 -8.29
N LEU A 74 -1.67 -1.26 -7.15
CA LEU A 74 -0.72 -1.69 -6.12
C LEU A 74 0.26 -2.71 -6.69
N CYS A 75 -0.23 -3.70 -7.45
CA CYS A 75 0.62 -4.69 -8.08
C CYS A 75 1.61 -4.03 -9.04
N ALA A 76 1.13 -3.15 -9.92
CA ALA A 76 1.96 -2.42 -10.87
C ALA A 76 3.04 -1.59 -10.15
N ALA A 77 2.68 -0.86 -9.09
CA ALA A 77 3.64 -0.09 -8.30
C ALA A 77 4.74 -0.99 -7.71
N HIS A 78 4.38 -2.09 -7.06
CA HIS A 78 5.38 -2.98 -6.43
C HIS A 78 6.22 -3.75 -7.45
N VAL A 79 5.68 -4.09 -8.62
CA VAL A 79 6.47 -4.64 -9.73
C VAL A 79 7.49 -3.61 -10.24
N LEU A 80 7.09 -2.34 -10.39
CA LEU A 80 8.02 -1.26 -10.73
C LEU A 80 9.12 -1.09 -9.68
N LEU A 81 8.79 -1.24 -8.39
CA LEU A 81 9.79 -1.22 -7.32
C LEU A 81 10.79 -2.38 -7.45
N LEU A 82 10.31 -3.60 -7.70
CA LEU A 82 11.17 -4.76 -7.91
C LEU A 82 12.11 -4.55 -9.10
N LEU A 83 11.58 -4.03 -10.20
CA LEU A 83 12.39 -3.65 -11.36
C LEU A 83 13.44 -2.59 -10.99
N GLY A 84 13.03 -1.52 -10.30
CA GLY A 84 13.93 -0.47 -9.83
C GLY A 84 15.06 -0.99 -8.93
N ALA A 85 14.76 -1.93 -8.04
CA ALA A 85 15.75 -2.56 -7.15
C ALA A 85 16.70 -3.52 -7.88
N VAL A 86 16.24 -4.18 -8.95
CA VAL A 86 17.06 -5.05 -9.79
C VAL A 86 17.98 -4.22 -10.69
N THR A 87 17.43 -3.19 -11.35
CA THR A 87 18.17 -2.34 -12.30
C THR A 87 18.95 -1.22 -11.62
N GLY A 88 18.74 -0.96 -10.33
CA GLY A 88 19.33 0.17 -9.61
C GLY A 88 18.87 1.53 -10.13
N SER A 89 17.60 1.63 -10.55
CA SER A 89 17.08 2.86 -11.18
C SER A 89 16.42 3.78 -10.16
N ASP A 90 17.01 4.96 -9.96
CA ASP A 90 16.47 6.04 -9.13
C ASP A 90 15.03 6.42 -9.51
N ALA A 91 14.81 6.63 -10.82
CA ALA A 91 13.53 7.05 -11.37
C ALA A 91 12.39 6.05 -11.10
N LEU A 92 12.67 4.73 -11.13
CA LEU A 92 11.67 3.70 -10.84
C LEU A 92 11.32 3.67 -9.34
N CYS A 93 12.31 3.84 -8.46
CA CYS A 93 12.07 3.95 -7.02
C CYS A 93 11.28 5.22 -6.68
N GLU A 94 11.56 6.34 -7.34
CA GLU A 94 10.79 7.58 -7.19
C GLU A 94 9.36 7.41 -7.68
N LEU A 95 9.16 6.85 -8.88
CA LEU A 95 7.83 6.58 -9.43
C LEU A 95 6.98 5.69 -8.50
N TYR A 96 7.59 4.68 -7.88
CA TYR A 96 6.93 3.88 -6.85
C TYR A 96 6.43 4.74 -5.68
N VAL A 97 7.27 5.63 -5.13
CA VAL A 97 6.90 6.49 -4.00
C VAL A 97 5.69 7.36 -4.37
N TRP A 98 5.71 8.00 -5.54
CA TRP A 98 4.59 8.82 -6.01
C TRP A 98 3.29 8.02 -6.18
N LEU A 99 3.36 6.87 -6.84
CA LEU A 99 2.21 5.99 -7.06
C LEU A 99 1.60 5.49 -5.75
N VAL A 100 2.44 5.01 -4.84
CA VAL A 100 2.00 4.44 -3.57
C VAL A 100 1.38 5.51 -2.69
N VAL A 101 1.97 6.70 -2.58
CA VAL A 101 1.38 7.81 -1.81
C VAL A 101 0.01 8.22 -2.36
N ALA A 102 -0.12 8.37 -3.67
CA ALA A 102 -1.39 8.72 -4.30
C ALA A 102 -2.46 7.64 -4.09
N LEU A 103 -2.08 6.37 -4.23
CA LEU A 103 -3.00 5.24 -4.09
C LEU A 103 -3.48 5.05 -2.65
N TRP A 104 -2.62 5.27 -1.67
CA TRP A 104 -3.02 5.23 -0.26
C TRP A 104 -3.93 6.38 0.12
N ALA A 105 -3.71 7.59 -0.41
CA ALA A 105 -4.64 8.70 -0.21
C ALA A 105 -6.05 8.35 -0.71
N LEU A 106 -6.15 7.70 -1.88
CA LEU A 106 -7.42 7.22 -2.43
C LEU A 106 -8.06 6.12 -1.55
N LEU A 107 -7.26 5.15 -1.08
CA LEU A 107 -7.75 4.08 -0.21
C LEU A 107 -8.24 4.59 1.15
N VAL A 108 -7.56 5.57 1.73
CA VAL A 108 -7.99 6.25 2.97
C VAL A 108 -9.32 6.98 2.74
N ALA A 109 -9.47 7.68 1.61
CA ALA A 109 -10.73 8.33 1.26
C ALA A 109 -11.87 7.30 1.08
N ALA A 110 -11.62 6.20 0.38
CA ALA A 110 -12.62 5.14 0.21
C ALA A 110 -13.03 4.50 1.54
N ALA A 111 -12.06 4.23 2.41
CA ALA A 111 -12.33 3.59 3.69
C ALA A 111 -12.97 4.53 4.72
N THR A 112 -12.71 5.83 4.66
CA THR A 112 -13.44 6.82 5.49
C THR A 112 -14.89 6.94 5.06
N VAL A 113 -15.18 6.93 3.75
CA VAL A 113 -16.56 6.86 3.24
C VAL A 113 -17.25 5.58 3.72
N LEU A 114 -16.56 4.44 3.65
CA LEU A 114 -17.08 3.16 4.16
C LEU A 114 -17.38 3.21 5.66
N ALA A 115 -16.47 3.77 6.46
CA ALA A 115 -16.65 3.89 7.90
C ALA A 115 -17.84 4.80 8.24
N VAL A 116 -18.01 5.91 7.53
CA VAL A 116 -19.18 6.80 7.70
C VAL A 116 -20.48 6.07 7.35
N ALA A 117 -20.51 5.35 6.22
CA ALA A 117 -21.68 4.57 5.83
C ALA A 117 -22.02 3.48 6.86
N ALA A 118 -21.02 2.82 7.44
CA ALA A 118 -21.21 1.82 8.49
C ALA A 118 -21.75 2.43 9.80
N VAL A 119 -21.27 3.61 10.20
CA VAL A 119 -21.81 4.34 11.36
C VAL A 119 -23.27 4.72 11.15
N LEU A 120 -23.63 5.18 9.94
CA LEU A 120 -25.02 5.52 9.60
C LEU A 120 -25.96 4.30 9.58
N ALA A 121 -25.42 3.09 9.43
CA ALA A 121 -26.14 1.83 9.48
C ALA A 121 -26.12 1.15 10.86
N ASP A 122 -25.74 1.88 11.93
CA ASP A 122 -25.59 1.39 13.30
C ASP A 122 -24.56 0.24 13.48
N GLN A 123 -23.65 0.06 12.51
CA GLN A 123 -22.59 -0.95 12.54
C GLN A 123 -21.27 -0.39 13.11
N PHE A 124 -21.30 0.10 14.35
CA PHE A 124 -20.17 0.80 14.98
C PHE A 124 -18.89 -0.03 15.10
N LEU A 125 -19.00 -1.32 15.43
CA LEU A 125 -17.83 -2.19 15.59
C LEU A 125 -17.10 -2.39 14.25
N PHE A 126 -17.84 -2.54 13.16
CA PHE A 126 -17.29 -2.65 11.81
C PHE A 126 -16.61 -1.34 11.37
N ALA A 127 -17.21 -0.18 11.68
CA ALA A 127 -16.59 1.11 11.42
C ALA A 127 -15.26 1.30 12.19
N CYS A 128 -15.21 0.89 13.46
CA CYS A 128 -13.98 0.98 14.26
C CYS A 128 -12.88 0.06 13.74
N VAL A 129 -13.21 -1.20 13.40
CA VAL A 129 -12.23 -2.16 12.86
C VAL A 129 -11.70 -1.72 11.51
N SER A 130 -12.58 -1.24 10.61
CA SER A 130 -12.15 -0.73 9.30
C SER A 130 -11.22 0.48 9.43
N LEU A 131 -11.54 1.46 10.27
CA LEU A 131 -10.65 2.60 10.55
C LEU A 131 -9.31 2.18 11.15
N ALA A 132 -9.31 1.23 12.10
CA ALA A 132 -8.07 0.73 12.70
C ALA A 132 -7.16 0.05 11.67
N LEU A 133 -7.73 -0.76 10.76
CA LEU A 133 -7.00 -1.39 9.67
C LEU A 133 -6.43 -0.36 8.68
N VAL A 134 -7.18 0.70 8.39
CA VAL A 134 -6.72 1.79 7.52
C VAL A 134 -5.54 2.53 8.15
N LEU A 135 -5.61 2.84 9.45
CA LEU A 135 -4.50 3.49 10.16
C LEU A 135 -3.25 2.61 10.17
N LEU A 136 -3.40 1.31 10.43
CA LEU A 136 -2.29 0.36 10.42
C LEU A 136 -1.64 0.29 9.02
N THR A 137 -2.45 0.22 7.97
CA THR A 137 -1.94 0.16 6.58
C THR A 137 -1.25 1.45 6.17
N VAL A 138 -1.74 2.62 6.60
CA VAL A 138 -1.06 3.91 6.42
C VAL A 138 0.31 3.91 7.08
N LEU A 139 0.43 3.44 8.32
CA LEU A 139 1.71 3.36 9.04
C LEU A 139 2.71 2.44 8.34
N ILE A 140 2.26 1.26 7.89
CA ILE A 140 3.08 0.32 7.12
C ILE A 140 3.57 0.98 5.82
N SER A 141 2.70 1.75 5.17
CA SER A 141 3.01 2.43 3.91
C SER A 141 4.03 3.53 4.08
N PHE A 142 3.92 4.33 5.15
CA PHE A 142 4.95 5.30 5.50
C PHE A 142 6.30 4.63 5.73
N TYR A 143 6.31 3.50 6.45
CA TYR A 143 7.54 2.72 6.63
C TYR A 143 8.13 2.26 5.29
N PHE A 144 7.31 1.72 4.37
CA PHE A 144 7.78 1.30 3.05
C PHE A 144 8.35 2.47 2.24
N VAL A 145 7.66 3.61 2.22
CA VAL A 145 8.11 4.82 1.52
C VAL A 145 9.44 5.29 2.08
N ILE A 146 9.61 5.33 3.40
CA ILE A 146 10.87 5.72 4.04
C ILE A 146 12.00 4.76 3.63
N VAL A 147 11.79 3.45 3.64
CA VAL A 147 12.82 2.47 3.24
C VAL A 147 13.22 2.66 1.78
N VAL A 148 12.24 2.80 0.87
CA VAL A 148 12.52 2.97 -0.56
C VAL A 148 13.18 4.32 -0.84
N ALA A 149 12.75 5.41 -0.18
CA ALA A 149 13.38 6.72 -0.30
C ALA A 149 14.82 6.73 0.24
N ASN A 150 15.12 5.95 1.30
CA ASN A 150 16.50 5.79 1.76
C ASN A 150 17.33 4.96 0.78
N TYR A 151 16.79 3.88 0.23
CA TYR A 151 17.48 3.09 -0.79
C TYR A 151 17.80 3.92 -2.03
N ARG A 152 16.83 4.73 -2.46
CA ARG A 152 16.97 5.69 -3.55
C ARG A 152 18.23 6.57 -3.39
N MET A 153 18.42 7.17 -2.22
CA MET A 153 19.59 8.02 -1.93
C MET A 153 20.93 7.27 -1.92
N THR A 154 20.92 5.94 -1.95
CA THR A 154 22.14 5.11 -2.04
C THR A 154 22.46 4.65 -3.46
N LEU A 155 21.59 4.94 -4.43
CA LEU A 155 21.83 4.64 -5.84
C LEU A 155 22.80 5.67 -6.45
N PRO A 156 23.66 5.25 -7.39
CA PRO A 156 24.66 6.10 -8.03
C PRO A 156 24.06 7.13 -9.01
#